data_AF-A0A7X3TKM8-F1
#
_entry.id   AF-A0A7X3TKM8-F1
#
_cell.length_a   1.000
_cell.length_b   1.000
_cell.length_c   1.000
_cell.angle_alpha   90.00
_cell.angle_beta   90.00
_cell.angle_gamma   90.00
#
_symmetry.space_group_name_H-M   'P 1'
#
loop_
_entity.id
_entity.type
_entity.pdbx_description
1 polymer ?
#
loop_
_entity_poly.entity_id
_entity_poly.type
_entity_poly.pdbx_seq_one_letter_code
_entity_poly.pdbx_strand_id
1 'polypeptide(L)' 'MEKVGSNGPDITTATLEANGWNEGDLAWSLRSGIMPDGDAFGSSMSELVQHGTRYMSNADLAAIANYFFDQPPPE' A
#
# COMPACT_ATOMS: atom_id res chain seq x y z
N MET A 1 8.16 -18.18 -23.01
CA MET A 1 8.87 -17.17 -22.21
C MET A 1 7.90 -16.65 -21.17
N GLU A 2 8.03 -17.14 -19.95
CA GLU A 2 7.23 -16.74 -18.81
C GLU A 2 7.54 -15.26 -18.51
N LYS A 3 6.51 -14.42 -18.49
CA LYS A 3 6.70 -13.01 -18.13
C LYS A 3 7.13 -12.98 -16.67
N VAL A 4 8.41 -12.74 -16.43
CA VAL A 4 8.92 -12.31 -15.12
C VAL A 4 8.04 -11.13 -14.72
N GLY A 5 7.27 -11.29 -13.64
CA GLY A 5 6.45 -10.22 -13.08
C GLY A 5 7.32 -8.99 -12.90
N SER A 6 6.91 -7.87 -13.51
CA SER A 6 7.65 -6.61 -13.42
C SER A 6 7.94 -6.33 -11.95
N ASN A 7 9.21 -6.06 -11.62
CA ASN A 7 9.61 -5.64 -10.28
C ASN A 7 8.66 -4.50 -9.84
N GLY A 8 8.02 -4.65 -8.69
CA GLY A 8 7.19 -3.60 -8.11
C GLY A 8 8.02 -2.33 -7.87
N PRO A 9 7.37 -1.18 -7.65
CA PRO A 9 8.09 0.03 -7.26
C PRO A 9 8.89 -0.23 -5.99
N ASP A 10 9.96 0.55 -5.79
CA ASP A 10 10.63 0.57 -4.49
C ASP A 10 9.65 1.08 -3.41
N ILE A 11 9.59 0.38 -2.29
CA ILE A 11 8.66 0.61 -1.18
C ILE A 11 9.39 1.04 0.09
N THR A 12 10.66 1.48 -0.02
CA THR A 12 11.34 2.15 1.10
C THR A 12 10.59 3.42 1.50
N THR A 13 10.67 3.78 2.78
CA THR A 13 10.06 5.00 3.33
C THR A 13 10.41 6.23 2.50
N ALA A 14 11.69 6.42 2.19
CA ALA A 14 12.17 7.56 1.41
C ALA A 14 11.56 7.63 0.01
N THR A 15 11.39 6.48 -0.66
CA THR A 15 10.76 6.43 -1.98
C THR A 15 9.25 6.69 -1.89
N LEU A 16 8.57 6.16 -0.88
CA LEU A 16 7.15 6.43 -0.66
C LEU A 16 6.89 7.93 -0.43
N GLU A 17 7.64 8.54 0.49
CA GLU A 17 7.54 9.98 0.77
C GLU A 17 7.84 10.84 -0.45
N ALA A 18 8.89 10.50 -1.22
CA ALA A 18 9.24 11.21 -2.45
C ALA A 18 8.15 11.14 -3.53
N ASN A 19 7.33 10.08 -3.51
CA ASN A 19 6.17 9.91 -4.39
C ASN A 19 4.87 10.45 -3.78
N GLY A 20 4.94 11.18 -2.67
CA GLY A 20 3.80 11.85 -2.05
C GLY A 20 2.92 10.93 -1.19
N TRP A 21 3.40 9.74 -0.83
CA TRP A 21 2.69 8.85 0.09
C TRP A 21 2.95 9.26 1.53
N ASN A 22 1.91 9.22 2.36
CA ASN A 22 2.03 9.16 3.81
C ASN A 22 1.41 7.86 4.36
N GLU A 23 1.56 7.63 5.66
CA GLU A 23 1.02 6.46 6.38
C GLU A 23 -0.48 6.27 6.13
N GLY A 24 -1.26 7.35 6.26
CA GLY A 24 -2.70 7.34 6.07
C GLY A 24 -3.09 7.02 4.62
N ASP A 25 -2.34 7.55 3.66
CA ASP A 25 -2.57 7.24 2.25
C ASP A 25 -2.32 5.76 1.98
N LEU A 26 -1.21 5.20 2.48
CA LEU A 26 -0.89 3.79 2.27
C LEU A 26 -1.95 2.88 2.90
N ALA A 27 -2.36 3.16 4.13
CA ALA A 27 -3.43 2.40 4.80
C ALA A 27 -4.76 2.51 4.04
N TRP A 28 -5.10 3.71 3.54
CA TRP A 28 -6.31 3.93 2.76
C TRP A 28 -6.26 3.21 1.42
N SER A 29 -5.14 3.30 0.68
CA SER A 29 -4.94 2.62 -0.60
C SER A 29 -5.03 1.11 -0.46
N LEU A 30 -4.50 0.52 0.61
CA LEU A 30 -4.65 -0.91 0.89
C LEU A 30 -6.11 -1.32 1.17
N ARG A 31 -6.96 -0.39 1.64
CA ARG A 31 -8.40 -0.63 1.80
C ARG A 31 -9.19 -0.42 0.51
N SER A 32 -8.94 0.69 -0.19
CA SER A 32 -9.76 1.19 -1.29
C SER A 32 -9.31 0.68 -2.65
N GLY A 33 -8.01 0.40 -2.80
CA GLY A 33 -7.36 0.12 -4.06
C GLY A 33 -7.01 1.36 -4.88
N ILE A 34 -7.13 2.55 -4.29
CA ILE A 34 -6.93 3.85 -4.94
C ILE A 34 -5.67 4.50 -4.36
N MET A 35 -4.79 4.98 -5.22
CA MET A 35 -3.52 5.63 -4.90
C MET A 35 -3.73 7.11 -4.52
N PRO A 36 -2.75 7.79 -3.90
CA PRO A 36 -2.87 9.19 -3.48
C PRO A 36 -3.16 10.16 -4.64
N ASP A 37 -2.74 9.82 -5.85
CA ASP A 37 -3.00 10.58 -7.07
C ASP A 37 -4.42 10.41 -7.63
N GLY A 38 -5.22 9.52 -7.02
CA GLY A 38 -6.58 9.22 -7.41
C GLY A 38 -6.73 8.11 -8.46
N ASP A 39 -5.63 7.52 -8.94
CA ASP A 39 -5.68 6.37 -9.85
C ASP A 39 -5.83 5.04 -9.08
N ALA A 40 -6.30 3.99 -9.74
CA ALA A 40 -6.43 2.68 -9.14
C ALA A 40 -5.12 1.88 -9.24
N PHE A 41 -4.85 1.02 -8.26
CA PHE A 41 -3.76 0.05 -8.39
C PHE A 41 -3.91 -0.79 -9.66
N GLY A 42 -2.80 -1.00 -10.36
CA GLY A 42 -2.77 -1.85 -11.55
C GLY A 42 -2.76 -3.34 -11.22
N SER A 43 -3.27 -4.14 -12.17
CA SER A 43 -3.09 -5.60 -12.28
C SER A 43 -3.13 -6.34 -10.93
N SER A 44 -2.02 -6.97 -10.51
CA SER A 44 -1.95 -7.86 -9.35
C SER A 44 -2.20 -7.15 -8.01
N MET A 45 -1.87 -5.87 -7.88
CA MET A 45 -2.20 -5.12 -6.65
C MET A 45 -3.70 -4.89 -6.52
N SER A 46 -4.41 -4.69 -7.64
CA SER A 46 -5.88 -4.60 -7.61
C SER A 46 -6.52 -5.91 -7.15
N GLU A 47 -5.98 -7.07 -7.52
CA GLU A 47 -6.47 -8.39 -7.08
C GLU A 47 -6.19 -8.61 -5.58
N LEU A 48 -5.00 -8.22 -5.11
CA LEU A 48 -4.61 -8.30 -3.71
C LEU A 48 -5.53 -7.47 -2.81
N VAL A 49 -5.89 -6.26 -3.25
CA VAL A 49 -6.87 -5.45 -2.51
C VAL A 49 -8.25 -6.08 -2.56
N GLN A 50 -8.73 -6.49 -3.74
CA GLN A 50 -10.08 -7.05 -3.91
C GLN A 50 -10.32 -8.34 -3.12
N HIS A 51 -9.29 -9.16 -2.95
CA HIS A 51 -9.41 -10.48 -2.32
C HIS A 51 -8.64 -10.61 -0.99
N GLY A 52 -8.00 -9.53 -0.51
CA GLY A 52 -7.17 -9.54 0.69
C GLY A 52 -7.36 -8.30 1.56
N THR A 53 -6.55 -7.27 1.35
CA THR A 53 -6.35 -6.18 2.31
C THR A 53 -7.60 -5.36 2.59
N ARG A 54 -8.57 -5.29 1.65
CA ARG A 54 -9.84 -4.57 1.88
C ARG A 54 -10.65 -5.10 3.06
N TYR A 55 -10.46 -6.37 3.44
CA TYR A 55 -11.17 -7.03 4.53
C TYR A 55 -10.46 -6.92 5.88
N MET A 56 -9.23 -6.39 5.90
CA MET A 56 -8.48 -6.18 7.13
C MET A 56 -9.11 -5.07 7.98
N SER A 57 -8.90 -5.14 9.30
CA SER A 57 -9.34 -4.09 10.22
C SER A 57 -8.56 -2.80 9.97
N ASN A 58 -9.08 -1.66 10.43
CA ASN A 58 -8.34 -0.39 10.33
C ASN A 58 -7.01 -0.46 11.11
N ALA A 59 -7.00 -1.17 12.26
CA ALA A 59 -5.80 -1.33 13.07
C ALA A 59 -4.72 -2.14 12.33
N ASP A 60 -5.11 -3.21 11.63
CA ASP A 60 -4.15 -4.02 10.85
C ASP A 60 -3.56 -3.23 9.68
N LEU A 61 -4.39 -2.47 8.97
CA LEU A 61 -3.91 -1.63 7.85
C LEU A 61 -2.98 -0.51 8.34
N ALA A 62 -3.30 0.11 9.48
CA ALA A 62 -2.44 1.09 10.12
C ALA A 62 -1.11 0.45 10.56
N ALA A 63 -1.14 -0.74 11.16
CA ALA A 63 0.08 -1.44 11.56
C ALA A 63 0.99 -1.77 10.36
N ILE A 64 0.41 -2.17 9.22
CA ILE A 64 1.16 -2.38 7.97
C ILE A 64 1.78 -1.06 7.51
N ALA A 65 1.02 0.03 7.49
CA ALA A 65 1.54 1.34 7.08
C ALA A 65 2.67 1.81 8.02
N ASN A 66 2.51 1.68 9.34
CA ASN A 66 3.51 2.08 10.33
C ASN A 66 4.84 1.36 10.14
N TYR A 67 4.78 0.07 9.76
CA TYR A 67 5.99 -0.69 9.45
C TYR A 67 6.78 -0.07 8.29
N PHE A 68 6.12 0.48 7.27
CA PHE A 68 6.79 1.13 6.14
C PHE A 68 7.32 2.52 6.46
N PHE A 69 6.75 3.21 7.44
CA PHE A 69 7.16 4.58 7.81
C PHE A 69 7.98 4.63 9.11
N ASP A 70 8.45 3.49 9.62
CA ASP A 70 9.17 3.36 10.89
C ASP A 70 8.46 4.08 12.06
N GLN A 71 7.13 4.09 12.06
CA GLN A 71 6.31 4.75 13.08
C GLN A 71 6.07 3.83 14.28
N PRO A 72 5.91 4.39 15.49
CA PRO A 72 5.47 3.61 16.64
C PRO A 72 4.10 2.95 16.36
N PRO A 73 3.80 1.80 16.99
CA PRO A 73 2.52 1.12 16.80
C PRO A 73 1.33 2.03 17.14
N PRO A 74 0.17 1.88 16.47
CA PRO A 74 -1.04 2.61 16.84
C PRO A 74 -1.48 2.22 18.27
N GLU A 75 -1.99 3.20 19.04
CA GLU A 75 -2.55 2.98 20.39
C GLU A 75 -3.89 2.22 20.40
#